data_AF-A0A4V6R4L7-F1
#
_entry.id   AF-A0A4V6R4L7-F1
#
_cell.length_a   1.000
_cell.length_b   1.000
_cell.length_c   1.000
_cell.angle_alpha   90.00
_cell.angle_beta   90.00
_cell.angle_gamma   90.00
#
_symmetry.space_group_name_H-M   'P 1'
#
loop_
_entity.id
_entity.type
_entity.pdbx_description
1 polymer ?
#
loop_
_entity_poly.entity_id
_entity_poly.type
_entity_poly.pdbx_seq_one_letter_code
_entity_poly.pdbx_strand_id
1 'polypeptide(L)'
;VREETGWAGVLITRRDLRPTGFVHWSRHAVEGGWVYELTGTEPPDQGILLARKLLGVQRQDQLLEYTDRRGLAYRAAAVDETGAMAEALLVAAPDQLPMRDWLVSLLASRQPLSTT
;
A
#
# COMPACT_ATOMS: atom_id res chain seq x y z
N VAL A 1 18.10 -19.47 -6.77
CA VAL A 1 17.34 -18.72 -7.79
C VAL A 1 16.23 -17.98 -7.05
N ARG A 2 16.15 -16.64 -7.15
CA ARG A 2 14.96 -15.93 -6.69
C ARG A 2 13.84 -16.27 -7.66
N GLU A 3 12.69 -16.64 -7.14
CA GLU A 3 11.49 -16.88 -7.94
C GLU A 3 11.12 -15.61 -8.69
N GLU A 4 10.71 -15.74 -9.95
CA GLU A 4 10.30 -14.60 -10.78
C GLU A 4 8.92 -14.14 -10.31
N THR A 5 8.82 -12.90 -9.85
CA THR A 5 7.57 -12.35 -9.34
C THR A 5 6.88 -11.50 -10.40
N GLY A 6 5.57 -11.66 -10.55
CA GLY A 6 4.78 -10.91 -11.52
C GLY A 6 4.37 -9.52 -11.02
N TRP A 7 4.41 -9.30 -9.70
CA TRP A 7 4.05 -8.03 -9.08
C TRP A 7 4.77 -7.80 -7.75
N ALA A 8 4.90 -6.52 -7.38
CA ALA A 8 5.33 -6.10 -6.05
C ALA A 8 4.31 -5.11 -5.49
N GLY A 9 4.08 -5.17 -4.18
CA GLY A 9 3.23 -4.23 -3.48
C GLY A 9 3.82 -3.81 -2.15
N VAL A 10 3.51 -2.59 -1.75
CA VAL A 10 3.84 -2.06 -0.44
C VAL A 10 2.61 -1.47 0.22
N LEU A 11 2.29 -1.96 1.41
CA LEU A 11 1.29 -1.38 2.29
C LEU A 11 1.98 -0.68 3.46
N ILE A 12 1.69 0.59 3.65
CA ILE A 12 2.12 1.39 4.79
C ILE A 12 0.87 1.65 5.61
N THR A 13 0.84 1.21 6.87
CA THR A 13 -0.38 1.33 7.69
C THR A 13 -0.05 1.39 9.17
N ARG A 14 -0.92 2.03 9.96
CA ARG A 14 -0.83 2.00 11.43
C ARG A 14 -1.21 0.65 12.02
N ARG A 15 -1.89 -0.20 11.24
CA ARG A 15 -2.43 -1.48 11.71
C ARG A 15 -1.37 -2.57 11.73
N ASP A 16 -1.30 -3.30 12.84
CA ASP A 16 -0.55 -4.54 12.94
C ASP A 16 -1.40 -5.68 12.33
N LEU A 17 -1.14 -6.00 11.06
CA LEU A 17 -1.85 -7.00 10.28
C LEU A 17 -1.13 -8.35 10.30
N ARG A 18 -1.90 -9.41 10.07
CA ARG A 18 -1.41 -10.74 9.68
C ARG A 18 -2.02 -11.06 8.31
N PRO A 19 -1.35 -10.68 7.19
CA PRO A 19 -1.88 -10.98 5.86
C PRO A 19 -2.13 -12.49 5.70
N THR A 20 -3.37 -12.86 5.42
CA THR A 20 -3.77 -14.22 5.08
C THR A 20 -3.97 -14.31 3.57
N GLY A 21 -3.50 -15.40 2.94
CA GLY A 21 -3.64 -15.58 1.49
C GLY A 21 -2.53 -14.93 0.65
N PHE A 22 -1.49 -14.38 1.27
CA PHE A 22 -0.24 -14.00 0.59
C PHE A 22 0.84 -15.02 0.92
N VAL A 23 1.40 -15.67 -0.10
CA VAL A 23 2.47 -16.66 0.06
C VAL A 23 3.80 -15.98 0.41
N HIS A 24 4.07 -14.82 -0.20
CA HIS A 24 5.31 -14.07 0.00
C HIS A 24 5.03 -12.67 0.50
N TRP A 25 5.28 -12.46 1.80
CA TRP A 25 5.28 -11.14 2.39
C TRP A 25 6.33 -11.02 3.49
N SER A 26 6.76 -9.78 3.73
CA SER A 26 7.56 -9.42 4.89
C SER A 26 7.01 -8.13 5.49
N ARG A 27 7.45 -7.80 6.71
CA ARG A 27 7.12 -6.52 7.33
C ARG A 27 8.24 -6.04 8.22
N HIS A 28 8.27 -4.74 8.45
CA HIS A 28 9.10 -4.13 9.48
C HIS A 28 8.35 -2.96 10.13
N ALA A 29 8.71 -2.68 11.38
CA ALA A 29 8.16 -1.55 12.11
C ALA A 29 8.79 -0.24 11.60
N VAL A 30 7.99 0.81 11.57
CA VAL A 30 8.42 2.19 11.31
C VAL A 30 7.79 3.09 12.36
N GLU A 31 8.19 4.36 12.42
CA GLU A 31 7.54 5.30 13.31
C GLU A 31 6.05 5.44 12.97
N GLY A 32 5.20 5.17 13.96
CA GLY A 32 3.75 5.28 13.83
C GLY A 32 3.04 4.12 13.12
N GLY A 33 3.74 3.03 12.75
CA GLY A 33 3.09 1.86 12.15
C GLY A 33 4.04 0.81 11.55
N TRP A 34 3.63 0.26 10.41
CA TRP A 34 4.27 -0.86 9.75
C TRP A 34 4.36 -0.64 8.24
N VAL A 35 5.41 -1.18 7.65
CA VAL A 35 5.54 -1.35 6.20
C VAL A 35 5.48 -2.84 5.91
N TYR A 36 4.57 -3.24 5.03
CA TYR A 36 4.47 -4.59 4.49
C TYR A 36 4.95 -4.58 3.06
N GLU A 37 5.82 -5.53 2.72
CA GLU A 37 6.23 -5.80 1.35
C GLU A 37 5.56 -7.10 0.93
N LEU A 38 4.85 -7.06 -0.19
CA LEU A 38 4.01 -8.12 -0.73
C LEU A 38 4.48 -8.44 -2.14
N THR A 39 4.42 -9.72 -2.52
CA THR A 39 4.72 -10.14 -3.88
C THR A 39 4.04 -11.47 -4.19
N GLY A 40 3.95 -11.79 -5.48
CA GLY A 40 3.39 -13.04 -5.98
C GLY A 40 3.76 -13.26 -7.43
N THR A 41 3.43 -14.45 -7.93
CA THR A 41 3.72 -14.89 -9.31
C THR A 41 2.60 -14.54 -10.28
N GLU A 42 1.45 -14.07 -9.78
CA GLU A 42 0.32 -13.65 -10.60
C GLU A 42 0.64 -12.36 -11.38
N PRO A 43 -0.15 -12.00 -12.40
CA PRO A 43 -0.01 -10.70 -13.04
C PRO A 43 -0.40 -9.53 -12.10
N PRO A 44 0.08 -8.29 -12.36
CA PRO A 44 -0.15 -7.14 -11.49
C PRO A 44 -1.60 -6.83 -11.15
N ASP A 45 -2.54 -7.01 -12.09
CA ASP A 45 -3.97 -6.78 -11.86
C ASP A 45 -4.55 -7.70 -10.77
N GLN A 46 -4.13 -8.96 -10.73
CA GLN A 46 -4.50 -9.89 -9.65
C GLN A 46 -3.83 -9.52 -8.33
N GLY A 47 -2.55 -9.14 -8.37
CA GLY A 47 -1.85 -8.60 -7.20
C GLY A 47 -2.56 -7.39 -6.59
N ILE A 48 -3.07 -6.48 -7.44
CA ILE A 48 -3.87 -5.33 -7.04
C ILE A 48 -5.15 -5.78 -6.33
N LEU A 49 -5.90 -6.72 -6.93
CA LEU A 49 -7.14 -7.25 -6.33
C LEU A 49 -6.90 -7.89 -4.95
N LEU A 50 -5.78 -8.59 -4.78
CA LEU A 50 -5.40 -9.19 -3.51
C LEU A 50 -5.02 -8.12 -2.49
N ALA A 51 -4.08 -7.23 -2.83
CA ALA A 51 -3.53 -6.25 -1.90
C ALA A 51 -4.56 -5.21 -1.44
N ARG A 52 -5.52 -4.84 -2.31
CA ARG A 52 -6.62 -3.93 -1.95
C ARG A 52 -7.46 -4.44 -0.78
N LYS A 53 -7.58 -5.77 -0.60
CA LYS A 53 -8.30 -6.36 0.54
C LYS A 53 -7.63 -6.09 1.88
N LEU A 54 -6.36 -5.67 1.88
CA LEU A 54 -5.67 -5.30 3.11
C LEU A 54 -6.02 -3.89 3.57
N LEU A 55 -6.53 -3.00 2.71
CA LEU A 55 -6.97 -1.66 3.12
C LEU A 55 -8.09 -1.77 4.16
N GLY A 56 -8.01 -0.93 5.19
CA GLY A 56 -8.91 -0.94 6.34
C GLY A 56 -9.90 0.22 6.35
N VAL A 57 -9.76 1.15 5.41
CA VAL A 57 -10.61 2.34 5.33
C VAL A 57 -12.04 1.96 4.99
N GLN A 58 -12.95 2.40 5.86
CA GLN A 58 -14.36 2.09 5.80
C GLN A 58 -15.16 3.15 5.04
N ARG A 59 -14.64 4.39 4.96
CA ARG A 59 -15.33 5.51 4.29
C ARG A 59 -14.64 5.91 3.00
N GLN A 60 -15.41 5.95 1.93
CA GLN A 60 -14.89 6.23 0.59
C GLN A 60 -14.40 7.67 0.42
N ASP A 61 -14.95 8.63 1.17
CA ASP A 61 -14.53 10.03 1.17
C ASP A 61 -13.12 10.25 1.77
N GLN A 62 -12.59 9.26 2.49
CA GLN A 62 -11.26 9.28 3.08
C GLN A 62 -10.21 8.55 2.24
N LEU A 63 -10.59 7.99 1.09
CA LEU A 63 -9.75 7.16 0.25
C LEU A 63 -9.53 7.83 -1.12
N LEU A 64 -8.28 8.10 -1.45
CA LEU A 64 -7.87 8.49 -2.81
C LEU A 64 -7.30 7.26 -3.52
N GLU A 65 -7.87 6.89 -4.65
CA GLU A 65 -7.39 5.81 -5.51
C GLU A 65 -6.92 6.35 -6.86
N TYR A 66 -5.85 5.76 -7.37
CA TYR A 66 -5.35 5.98 -8.73
C TYR A 66 -4.97 4.64 -9.33
N THR A 67 -5.47 4.38 -10.54
CA THR A 67 -5.05 3.25 -11.37
C THR A 67 -4.58 3.78 -12.70
N ASP A 68 -3.47 3.27 -13.22
CA ASP A 68 -2.98 3.65 -14.53
C ASP A 68 -3.95 3.19 -15.64
N ARG A 69 -3.77 3.69 -16.87
CA ARG A 69 -4.68 3.37 -17.99
C ARG A 69 -4.70 1.88 -18.35
N ARG A 70 -3.63 1.13 -18.04
CA ARG A 70 -3.54 -0.29 -18.37
C ARG A 70 -4.06 -1.19 -17.24
N GLY A 71 -4.34 -0.65 -16.06
CA GLY A 71 -4.79 -1.44 -14.91
C GLY A 71 -3.68 -2.27 -14.25
N LEU A 72 -2.42 -1.92 -14.49
CA LEU A 72 -1.23 -2.66 -14.04
C LEU A 72 -0.47 -1.96 -12.92
N ALA A 73 -0.79 -0.70 -12.63
CA ALA A 73 -0.29 0.03 -11.48
C ALA A 73 -1.43 0.67 -10.70
N TYR A 74 -1.45 0.42 -9.40
CA TYR A 74 -2.44 0.91 -8.46
C TYR A 74 -1.77 1.66 -7.32
N ARG A 75 -2.36 2.78 -6.94
CA ARG A 75 -1.95 3.58 -5.79
C ARG A 75 -3.19 3.98 -5.03
N ALA A 76 -3.14 3.83 -3.72
CA ALA A 76 -4.14 4.35 -2.83
C ALA A 76 -3.49 5.01 -1.63
N ALA A 77 -4.13 6.05 -1.12
CA ALA A 77 -3.79 6.66 0.16
C ALA A 77 -5.09 7.02 0.86
N ALA A 78 -5.09 6.87 2.18
CA ALA A 78 -6.24 7.22 2.99
C ALA A 78 -5.87 8.02 4.22
N VAL A 79 -6.81 8.85 4.64
CA VAL A 79 -6.69 9.72 5.82
C VAL A 79 -7.59 9.25 6.95
N ASP A 80 -7.17 9.51 8.19
CA ASP A 80 -8.03 9.32 9.35
C ASP A 80 -8.98 10.53 9.56
N GLU A 81 -9.74 10.52 10.65
CA GLU A 81 -10.69 11.58 11.00
C GLU A 81 -10.02 12.95 11.25
N THR A 82 -8.72 12.97 11.55
CA THR A 82 -7.94 14.19 11.72
C THR A 82 -7.39 14.74 10.40
N GLY A 83 -7.57 14.00 9.29
CA GLY A 83 -7.02 14.32 7.99
C GLY A 83 -5.56 13.89 7.81
N ALA A 84 -4.95 13.23 8.81
CA ALA A 84 -3.60 12.71 8.69
C ALA A 84 -3.58 11.38 7.93
N MET A 85 -2.46 11.05 7.27
CA MET A 85 -2.35 9.79 6.55
C MET A 85 -2.48 8.60 7.52
N ALA A 86 -3.39 7.68 7.21
CA ALA A 86 -3.65 6.47 7.97
C ALA A 86 -3.05 5.23 7.30
N GLU A 87 -3.14 5.16 5.97
CA GLU A 87 -2.54 4.09 5.18
C GLU A 87 -2.28 4.50 3.73
N ALA A 88 -1.34 3.82 3.09
CA ALA A 88 -1.06 3.92 1.67
C ALA A 88 -0.73 2.55 1.09
N LEU A 89 -1.22 2.26 -0.11
CA LEU A 89 -0.98 1.03 -0.85
C LEU A 89 -0.43 1.35 -2.23
N LEU A 90 0.68 0.73 -2.58
CA LEU A 90 1.29 0.79 -3.91
C LEU A 90 1.36 -0.63 -4.46
N VAL A 91 0.96 -0.85 -5.70
CA VAL A 91 1.08 -2.14 -6.39
C VAL A 91 1.42 -1.90 -7.85
N ALA A 92 2.42 -2.62 -8.37
CA ALA A 92 2.83 -2.55 -9.77
C ALA A 92 3.66 -3.79 -10.16
N ALA A 93 4.15 -3.83 -11.40
CA ALA A 93 5.28 -4.69 -11.74
C ALA A 93 6.51 -4.38 -10.83
N PRO A 94 7.37 -5.35 -10.50
CA PRO A 94 8.44 -5.17 -9.52
C PRO A 94 9.40 -4.00 -9.81
N ASP A 95 9.65 -3.71 -11.09
CA ASP A 95 10.53 -2.64 -11.58
C ASP A 95 9.84 -1.26 -11.69
N GLN A 96 8.53 -1.20 -11.44
CA GLN A 96 7.71 0.00 -11.60
C GLN A 96 7.16 0.57 -10.28
N LEU A 97 7.51 -0.04 -9.15
CA LEU A 97 7.05 0.41 -7.85
C LEU A 97 7.76 1.73 -7.47
N PRO A 98 7.03 2.81 -7.15
CA PRO A 98 7.65 4.10 -6.86
C PRO A 98 8.34 4.11 -5.49
N MET A 99 9.24 5.07 -5.29
CA MET A 99 9.84 5.32 -3.97
C MET A 99 8.78 5.71 -2.94
N ARG A 100 8.96 5.23 -1.71
CA ARG A 100 7.92 5.24 -0.66
C ARG A 100 8.35 5.88 0.67
N ASP A 101 9.61 6.31 0.78
CA ASP A 101 10.15 6.86 2.03
C ASP A 101 9.36 8.08 2.51
N TRP A 102 8.90 8.92 1.56
CA TRP A 102 8.07 10.08 1.87
C TRP A 102 6.70 9.69 2.47
N LEU A 103 6.10 8.56 2.05
CA LEU A 103 4.85 8.06 2.63
C LEU A 103 5.08 7.57 4.07
N VAL A 104 6.22 6.92 4.31
CA VAL A 104 6.61 6.52 5.68
C VAL A 104 6.75 7.75 6.57
N SER A 105 7.39 8.81 6.09
CA SER A 105 7.49 10.09 6.81
C SER A 105 6.12 10.73 7.07
N LEU A 106 5.16 10.65 6.13
CA LEU A 106 3.79 11.13 6.34
C LEU A 106 3.03 10.31 7.40
N LEU A 107 3.25 9.00 7.45
CA LEU A 107 2.65 8.15 8.49
C LEU A 107 3.16 8.56 9.88
N ALA A 108 4.45 8.85 9.99
CA ALA A 108 5.09 9.27 11.23
C ALA A 108 4.61 10.67 11.67
N SER A 109 4.53 11.63 10.74
CA SER A 109 4.27 13.04 11.08
C SER A 109 2.90 13.29 11.71
N ARG A 110 1.89 12.48 11.35
CA ARG A 110 0.49 12.68 11.74
C ARG A 110 -0.05 14.07 11.41
N GLN A 111 0.60 14.78 10.49
CA GLN A 111 0.14 16.08 10.06
C GLN A 111 -1.08 15.90 9.15
N PRO A 112 -2.18 16.64 9.37
CA PRO A 112 -3.28 16.67 8.44
C PRO A 112 -2.80 17.03 7.04
N LEU A 113 -3.23 16.27 6.04
CA LEU A 113 -2.97 16.57 4.64
C LEU A 113 -3.97 17.65 4.20
N SER A 114 -3.48 18.85 3.92
CA SER A 114 -4.32 19.94 3.43
C SER A 114 -4.83 19.64 2.02
N THR A 115 -6.14 19.65 1.84
CA THR A 115 -6.76 19.92 0.53
C THR A 115 -6.70 21.43 0.29
N THR A 116 -5.72 21.87 -0.51
CA THR A 116 -5.72 23.22 -1.09
C THR A 116 -6.90 23.37 -2.05
#